data_AF-A0A538A639-F1
#
_entry.id   AF-A0A538A639-F1
#
_cell.length_a   1.000
_cell.length_b   1.000
_cell.length_c   1.000
_cell.angle_alpha   90.00
_cell.angle_beta   90.00
_cell.angle_gamma   90.00
#
_symmetry.space_group_name_H-M   'P 1'
#
loop_
_entity.id
_entity.type
_entity.pdbx_description
1 polymer ?
#
loop_
_entity_poly.entity_id
_entity_poly.type
_entity_poly.pdbx_seq_one_letter_code
_entity_poly.pdbx_strand_id
1 'polypeptide(L)'
;MSDGRQPSEPSELVYVPEPSWLPVLTAAGVAGLVVGLFVGWPYAVAGAILLLASLRACVRKTGDDVARLPREQRLTTAVLPAVPLRGPGASAARARPRDES
;
A
#
# COMPACT_ATOMS: atom_id res chain seq x y z
N MET A 1 -26.78 10.11 6.05
CA MET A 1 -26.82 9.00 7.02
C MET A 1 -25.67 8.08 6.64
N SER A 2 -24.47 8.36 7.15
CA SER A 2 -23.25 7.63 6.78
C SER A 2 -23.00 6.54 7.81
N ASP A 3 -23.03 5.30 7.37
CA ASP A 3 -22.81 4.10 8.18
C ASP A 3 -21.40 4.17 8.79
N GLY A 4 -21.32 4.42 10.10
CA GLY A 4 -20.08 4.60 10.86
C GLY A 4 -19.36 3.28 11.14
N ARG A 5 -19.20 2.44 10.11
CA ARG A 5 -18.51 1.15 10.22
C ARG A 5 -17.02 1.43 10.39
N GLN A 6 -16.56 1.50 11.65
CA GLN A 6 -15.13 1.55 11.95
C GLN A 6 -14.46 0.34 11.27
N PRO A 7 -13.40 0.55 10.47
CA PRO A 7 -12.66 -0.56 9.88
C PRO A 7 -12.14 -1.45 11.01
N SER A 8 -12.39 -2.75 10.91
CA SER A 8 -11.81 -3.76 11.81
C SER A 8 -10.29 -3.62 11.87
N GLU A 9 -9.70 -3.70 13.06
CA GLU A 9 -8.25 -3.63 13.24
C GLU A 9 -7.54 -4.61 12.29
N PRO A 10 -6.50 -4.18 11.56
CA PRO A 10 -5.79 -5.03 10.61
C PRO A 10 -5.25 -6.30 11.29
N SER A 11 -5.61 -7.47 10.78
CA SER A 11 -5.10 -8.76 11.27
C SER A 11 -3.65 -9.03 10.85
N GLU A 12 -3.10 -8.19 9.95
CA GLU A 12 -1.74 -8.26 9.43
C GLU A 12 -1.08 -6.87 9.53
N LEU A 13 0.23 -6.85 9.80
CA LEU A 13 1.07 -5.65 9.82
C LEU A 13 1.30 -5.15 8.37
N VAL A 14 0.26 -4.62 7.75
CA VAL A 14 0.36 -3.94 6.45
C VAL A 14 0.49 -2.44 6.71
N TYR A 15 1.64 -1.88 6.35
CA TYR A 15 1.83 -0.44 6.38
C TYR A 15 0.97 0.21 5.30
N VAL A 16 -0.06 0.94 5.72
CA VAL A 16 -0.87 1.74 4.80
C VAL A 16 -0.22 3.12 4.71
N PRO A 17 0.27 3.53 3.53
CA PRO A 17 0.86 4.86 3.38
C PRO A 17 -0.19 5.93 3.65
N GLU A 18 0.24 7.02 4.29
CA GLU A 18 -0.65 8.16 4.51
C GLU A 18 -1.15 8.74 3.18
N PRO A 19 -2.38 9.29 3.16
CA PRO A 19 -2.90 10.01 2.00
C PRO A 19 -1.90 11.04 1.48
N SER A 20 -1.59 10.98 0.19
CA SER A 20 -0.57 11.82 -0.45
C SER A 20 -1.02 12.29 -1.82
N TRP A 21 -0.81 13.57 -2.12
CA TRP A 21 -1.08 14.18 -3.43
C TRP A 21 0.07 14.00 -4.43
N LEU A 22 1.22 13.52 -3.97
CA LEU A 22 2.41 13.27 -4.79
C LEU A 22 2.16 12.40 -6.03
N PRO A 23 1.42 11.27 -5.98
CA PRO A 23 1.15 10.48 -7.19
C PRO A 23 0.38 11.28 -8.25
N VAL A 24 -0.59 12.12 -7.83
CA VAL A 24 -1.37 12.97 -8.74
C VAL A 24 -0.49 14.04 -9.38
N LEU A 25 0.37 14.70 -8.58
CA LEU A 25 1.29 15.72 -9.08
C LEU A 25 2.34 15.14 -10.04
N THR A 26 2.84 13.94 -9.75
CA THR A 26 3.75 13.22 -10.65
C THR A 26 3.06 12.90 -11.98
N ALA A 27 1.83 12.36 -11.94
CA ALA A 27 1.08 12.07 -13.15
C ALA A 27 0.82 13.35 -13.98
N ALA A 28 0.46 14.46 -13.33
CA ALA A 28 0.28 15.75 -13.98
C ALA A 28 1.60 16.28 -14.60
N GLY A 29 2.73 16.12 -13.91
CA GLY A 29 4.05 16.47 -14.42
C GLY A 29 4.45 15.66 -15.65
N VAL A 30 4.25 14.34 -15.62
CA VAL A 30 4.49 13.46 -16.78
C VAL A 30 3.57 13.84 -17.94
N ALA A 31 2.28 14.01 -17.70
CA ALA A 31 1.33 14.40 -18.74
C ALA A 31 1.71 15.75 -19.36
N GLY A 32 2.04 16.76 -18.55
CA GLY A 32 2.49 18.06 -19.01
C GLY A 32 3.80 17.99 -19.81
N LEU A 33 4.75 17.16 -19.38
CA LEU A 33 6.00 16.92 -20.11
C LEU A 33 5.73 16.31 -21.50
N VAL A 34 4.91 15.26 -21.55
CA VAL A 34 4.57 14.56 -22.79
C VAL A 34 3.82 15.49 -23.74
N VAL A 35 2.74 16.13 -23.27
CA VAL A 35 1.97 17.09 -24.07
C VAL A 35 2.85 18.25 -24.52
N GLY A 36 3.69 18.77 -23.63
CA GLY A 36 4.60 19.86 -23.93
C GLY A 36 5.62 19.51 -25.01
N LEU A 37 6.06 18.26 -25.11
CA LEU A 37 6.95 17.82 -26.18
C LEU A 37 6.32 17.98 -27.58
N PHE A 38 4.98 17.85 -27.67
CA PHE A 38 4.24 18.02 -28.93
C PHE A 38 3.79 19.46 -29.19
N VAL A 39 3.46 20.23 -28.14
CA VAL A 39 2.96 21.62 -28.28
C VAL A 39 4.11 22.62 -28.44
N GLY A 40 5.22 22.42 -27.73
CA GLY A 40 6.37 23.29 -27.77
C GLY A 40 7.18 23.28 -26.47
N TRP A 41 8.48 23.55 -26.61
CA TRP A 41 9.45 23.47 -25.54
C TRP A 41 9.08 24.19 -24.21
N PRO A 42 8.40 25.36 -24.15
CA PRO A 42 8.09 25.98 -22.86
C PRO A 42 7.10 25.15 -22.02
N TYR A 43 6.15 24.46 -22.67
CA TYR A 43 5.20 23.58 -21.97
C TYR A 43 5.90 22.31 -21.47
N ALA A 44 6.86 21.79 -22.25
CA ALA A 44 7.69 20.67 -21.80
C ALA A 44 8.50 21.05 -20.55
N VAL A 45 9.09 22.27 -20.53
CA VAL A 45 9.82 22.78 -19.36
C VAL A 45 8.91 22.92 -18.14
N ALA A 46 7.71 23.46 -18.30
CA ALA A 46 6.75 23.56 -17.20
C ALA A 46 6.37 22.19 -16.62
N GLY A 47 6.10 21.20 -17.49
CA GLY A 47 5.84 19.82 -17.08
C GLY A 47 7.04 19.17 -16.38
N ALA A 48 8.26 19.41 -16.89
CA ALA A 48 9.50 18.93 -16.30
C ALA A 48 9.72 19.49 -14.89
N ILE A 49 9.48 20.79 -14.68
CA ILE A 49 9.61 21.44 -13.36
C ILE A 49 8.63 20.81 -12.37
N LEU A 50 7.37 20.63 -12.76
CA LEU A 50 6.35 20.01 -11.92
C LEU A 50 6.72 18.56 -11.56
N LEU A 51 7.20 17.80 -12.54
CA LEU A 51 7.67 16.43 -12.34
C LEU A 51 8.86 16.37 -11.37
N LEU A 52 9.86 17.24 -11.55
CA LEU A 52 11.03 17.34 -10.67
C LEU A 52 10.63 17.71 -9.23
N ALA A 53 9.72 18.67 -9.07
CA ALA A 53 9.24 19.11 -7.78
C ALA A 53 8.51 17.97 -7.05
N SER A 54 7.62 17.25 -7.74
CA SER A 54 6.91 16.10 -7.19
C SER A 54 7.87 14.97 -6.80
N LEU A 55 8.84 14.66 -7.67
CA LEU A 55 9.84 13.63 -7.40
C LEU A 55 10.70 13.99 -6.18
N ARG A 56 11.14 15.25 -6.08
CA ARG A 56 11.91 15.73 -4.92
C ARG A 56 11.09 15.60 -3.63
N ALA A 57 9.80 15.95 -3.66
CA ALA A 57 8.93 15.80 -2.50
C ALA A 57 8.70 14.33 -2.13
N CYS A 58 8.59 13.44 -3.11
CA CYS A 58 8.50 11.99 -2.91
C CYS A 58 9.75 11.44 -2.21
N VAL A 59 10.95 11.75 -2.74
CA VAL A 59 12.21 11.30 -2.14
C VAL A 59 12.37 11.81 -0.71
N ARG A 60 11.97 13.06 -0.43
CA ARG A 60 12.01 13.60 0.94
C ARG A 60 11.06 12.86 1.88
N LYS A 61 9.80 12.65 1.47
CA LYS A 61 8.82 11.93 2.29
C LYS A 61 9.26 10.48 2.56
N THR A 62 9.70 9.77 1.53
CA THR A 62 10.25 8.41 1.69
C THR A 62 11.49 8.41 2.59
N GLY A 63 12.36 9.41 2.46
CA GLY A 63 13.52 9.56 3.33
C GLY A 63 13.14 9.75 4.80
N ASP A 64 12.13 10.57 5.08
CA ASP A 64 11.61 10.79 6.43
C ASP A 64 10.95 9.52 7.00
N ASP A 65 10.18 8.79 6.18
CA ASP A 65 9.53 7.54 6.58
C ASP A 65 10.56 6.45 6.89
N VAL A 66 11.59 6.31 6.05
CA VAL A 66 12.70 5.36 6.26
C VAL A 66 13.54 5.75 7.47
N ALA A 67 13.80 7.04 7.69
CA ALA A 67 14.56 7.52 8.83
C ALA A 67 13.85 7.26 10.17
N ARG A 68 12.52 7.12 10.15
CA ARG A 68 11.70 6.75 11.32
C ARG A 68 11.71 5.25 11.63
N LEU A 69 12.11 4.40 10.68
CA LEU A 69 12.24 2.98 10.94
C LEU A 69 13.45 2.71 11.86
N PRO A 70 13.35 1.77 12.82
CA PRO A 70 14.48 1.37 13.64
C PRO A 70 15.64 0.94 12.76
N ARG A 71 16.79 1.63 12.86
CA ARG A 71 17.98 1.35 12.03
C ARG A 71 18.57 -0.04 12.23
N GLU A 72 18.21 -0.71 13.33
CA GLU A 72 18.53 -2.11 13.58
C GLU A 72 17.25 -2.94 13.53
N GLN A 73 17.02 -3.60 12.39
CA GLN A 73 16.20 -4.80 12.39
C GLN A 73 16.94 -5.84 13.22
N ARG A 74 16.61 -5.95 14.52
CA ARG A 74 16.97 -7.16 15.24
C ARG A 74 16.44 -8.30 14.41
N LEU A 75 17.33 -9.20 13.99
CA LEU A 75 17.00 -10.56 13.59
C LEU A 75 16.45 -11.30 14.82
N THR A 76 15.42 -10.74 15.46
CA THR A 76 14.49 -11.51 16.25
C THR A 76 13.81 -12.37 15.20
N THR A 77 14.33 -13.58 15.08
CA THR A 77 13.59 -14.77 14.73
C THR A 77 12.32 -14.79 15.58
N ALA A 78 11.33 -13.98 15.19
CA ALA A 78 9.98 -14.13 15.65
C ALA A 78 9.59 -15.52 15.17
N VAL A 79 9.69 -16.48 16.09
CA VAL A 79 9.20 -17.83 15.92
C VAL A 79 7.77 -17.65 15.45
N LEU A 80 7.54 -17.85 14.15
CA LEU A 80 6.20 -17.94 13.60
C LEU A 80 5.51 -18.99 14.49
N PRO A 81 4.50 -18.61 15.28
CA PRO A 81 3.76 -19.61 16.03
C PRO A 81 3.26 -20.59 14.97
N ALA A 82 3.57 -21.87 15.15
CA ALA A 82 3.12 -22.93 14.27
C ALA A 82 1.61 -23.05 14.44
N VAL A 83 0.86 -22.14 13.83
CA VAL A 83 -0.59 -22.26 13.69
C VAL A 83 -0.77 -23.47 12.77
N PRO A 84 -1.36 -24.58 13.26
CA PRO A 84 -1.60 -25.71 12.40
C PRO A 84 -2.58 -25.26 11.30
N LEU A 85 -2.14 -25.37 10.05
CA LEU A 85 -3.00 -25.25 8.88
C LEU A 85 -4.22 -26.13 9.11
N ARG A 86 -5.42 -25.53 9.17
CA ARG A 86 -6.67 -26.27 9.32
C ARG A 86 -6.85 -27.16 8.09
N GLY A 87 -6.55 -28.44 8.27
CA GLY A 87 -6.65 -29.44 7.21
C GLY A 87 -8.08 -29.63 6.72
N PRO A 88 -8.27 -30.10 5.47
CA PRO A 88 -9.56 -30.28 4.81
C PRO A 88 -10.35 -31.48 5.34
N GLY A 89 -10.60 -31.53 6.65
CA GLY A 89 -11.37 -32.60 7.30
C GLY A 89 -12.45 -32.10 8.28
N ALA A 90 -12.40 -30.83 8.70
CA ALA A 90 -13.32 -30.31 9.72
C ALA A 90 -14.78 -30.14 9.23
N SER A 91 -15.02 -30.20 7.90
CA SER A 91 -16.37 -30.10 7.33
C SER A 91 -17.07 -31.45 7.12
N ALA A 92 -16.35 -32.58 7.20
CA ALA A 92 -16.92 -33.91 6.92
C ALA A 92 -17.65 -34.52 8.13
N ALA A 93 -17.35 -34.07 9.36
CA ALA A 93 -17.93 -34.63 10.59
C ALA A 93 -19.37 -34.17 10.88
N ARG A 94 -19.97 -33.32 10.02
CA ARG A 94 -21.33 -32.80 10.22
C ARG A 94 -22.39 -33.44 9.31
N ALA A 95 -22.04 -34.51 8.59
CA ALA A 95 -22.94 -35.18 7.64
C ALA A 95 -23.20 -36.67 7.99
N ARG A 96 -23.66 -36.96 9.21
CA ARG A 96 -24.41 -38.20 9.48
C ARG A 96 -25.76 -37.87 10.12
N PRO A 97 -26.86 -37.84 9.34
CA PRO A 97 -28.18 -38.04 9.88
C PRO A 97 -28.38 -39.54 10.14
N ARG A 98 -28.74 -39.79 11.39
CA ARG A 98 -29.36 -40.95 12.02
C ARG A 98 -30.27 -41.75 11.08
N ASP A 99 -29.96 -43.02 10.87
CA ASP A 99 -30.93 -44.05 10.49
C ASP A 99 -30.63 -45.31 11.30
N GLU A 100 -31.44 -45.50 12.34
CA GLU A 100 -31.63 -46.75 13.07
C GLU A 100 -33.15 -46.92 13.19
N SER A 101 -33.72 -47.82 12.37
CA SER A 101 -34.95 -48.62 12.60
C SER A 101 -35.19 -49.51 11.37
#